data_AF-A0A378APQ3-F1
#
_entry.id   AF-A0A378APQ3-F1
#
_cell.length_a   1.000
_cell.length_b   1.000
_cell.length_c   1.000
_cell.angle_alpha   90.00
_cell.angle_beta   90.00
_cell.angle_gamma   90.00
#
_symmetry.space_group_name_H-M   'P 1'
#
loop_
_entity.id
_entity.type
_entity.pdbx_description
1 polymer ?
#
loop_
_entity_poly.entity_id
_entity_poly.type
_entity_poly.pdbx_seq_one_letter_code
_entity_poly.pdbx_strand_id
1 'polypeptide(L)'
;MARVDTTDTAAAALPAAQALARRLATVVAVTGEVDYVTDGERVLSVAGGNPLMTRVVGTGCALSAVVAASAALPGDRLENVAAACGLMKQAGAIAARQGGPGSFIPAFLDALYQEVQG
;
A
#
# COMPACT_ATOMS: atom_id res chain seq x y z
N MET A 1 22.89 18.08 -8.59
CA MET A 1 21.41 18.05 -8.48
C MET A 1 20.95 16.72 -9.06
N ALA A 2 20.96 15.65 -8.26
CA ALA A 2 20.62 14.32 -8.76
C ALA A 2 19.10 14.20 -8.90
N ARG A 3 18.66 13.94 -10.13
CA ARG A 3 17.27 13.64 -10.47
C ARG A 3 16.95 12.27 -9.89
N VAL A 4 16.02 12.22 -8.93
CA VAL A 4 15.49 10.97 -8.39
C VAL A 4 14.54 10.41 -9.45
N ASP A 5 14.96 9.34 -10.12
CA ASP A 5 14.10 8.61 -11.06
C ASP A 5 13.08 7.78 -10.27
N THR A 6 11.80 8.08 -10.51
CA THR A 6 10.64 7.75 -9.69
C THR A 6 10.18 6.28 -9.72
N THR A 7 10.88 5.39 -10.43
CA THR A 7 10.47 3.99 -10.60
C THR A 7 11.21 3.02 -9.65
N ASP A 8 12.29 3.47 -9.02
CA ASP A 8 13.16 2.64 -8.17
C ASP A 8 13.04 2.95 -6.66
N THR A 9 12.07 3.78 -6.26
CA THR A 9 12.06 4.39 -4.92
C THR A 9 11.74 3.41 -3.81
N ALA A 10 10.80 2.49 -4.01
CA ALA A 10 10.39 1.55 -2.98
C ALA A 10 11.41 0.42 -2.79
N ALA A 11 11.93 -0.12 -3.90
CA ALA A 11 12.97 -1.15 -3.88
C ALA A 11 14.31 -0.60 -3.33
N ALA A 12 14.71 0.61 -3.72
CA ALA A 12 15.91 1.25 -3.19
C ALA A 12 15.83 1.56 -1.69
N ALA A 13 14.62 1.78 -1.16
CA ALA A 13 14.40 2.01 0.27
C ALA A 13 14.28 0.72 1.10
N LEU A 14 14.22 -0.46 0.47
CA LEU A 14 14.05 -1.74 1.17
C LEU A 14 15.17 -2.03 2.20
N PRO A 15 16.47 -1.82 1.93
CA PRO A 15 17.51 -2.04 2.93
C PRO A 15 17.34 -1.14 4.16
N ALA A 16 16.94 0.12 3.95
CA ALA A 16 16.66 1.05 5.03
C ALA A 16 15.42 0.63 5.85
N ALA A 17 14.38 0.16 5.16
CA ALA A 17 13.17 -0.37 5.80
C ALA A 17 13.46 -1.59 6.68
N GLN A 18 14.25 -2.56 6.18
CA GLN A 18 14.64 -3.73 6.95
C GLN A 18 15.49 -3.36 8.18
N ALA A 19 16.44 -2.44 8.01
CA ALA A 19 17.28 -1.98 9.14
C ALA A 19 16.43 -1.28 10.20
N LEU A 20 15.47 -0.44 9.78
CA LEU A 20 14.55 0.25 10.68
C LEU A 20 13.62 -0.74 11.41
N ALA A 21 13.05 -1.70 10.68
CA ALA A 21 12.17 -2.73 11.20
C ALA A 21 12.85 -3.57 12.29
N ARG A 22 14.10 -4.02 12.05
CA ARG A 22 14.91 -4.73 13.06
C ARG A 22 15.21 -3.86 14.27
N ARG A 23 15.60 -2.60 14.05
CA ARG A 23 16.00 -1.70 15.14
C ARG A 23 14.85 -1.36 16.07
N LEU A 24 13.63 -1.24 15.53
CA LEU A 24 12.45 -0.83 16.30
C LEU A 24 11.54 -2.00 16.67
N ALA A 25 11.82 -3.22 16.19
CA ALA A 25 10.93 -4.38 16.30
C ALA A 25 9.50 -4.07 15.77
N THR A 26 9.44 -3.44 14.59
CA THR A 26 8.18 -3.00 13.95
C THR A 26 8.07 -3.52 12.52
N VAL A 27 6.84 -3.56 12.01
CA VAL A 27 6.59 -3.74 10.58
C VAL A 27 6.74 -2.39 9.87
N VAL A 28 7.46 -2.37 8.75
CA VAL A 28 7.65 -1.20 7.90
C VAL A 28 7.09 -1.51 6.51
N ALA A 29 6.19 -0.65 6.02
CA ALA A 29 5.67 -0.70 4.66
C ALA A 29 6.23 0.47 3.85
N VAL A 30 6.87 0.18 2.72
CA VAL A 30 7.36 1.14 1.75
C VAL A 30 6.48 1.05 0.52
N THR A 31 5.75 2.12 0.22
CA THR A 31 4.72 2.11 -0.82
C THR A 31 5.22 2.68 -2.14
N GLY A 32 4.70 2.16 -3.23
CA GLY A 32 5.08 2.53 -4.58
C GLY A 32 4.22 1.84 -5.63
N GLU A 33 4.74 1.69 -6.85
CA GLU A 33 4.12 0.81 -7.84
C GLU A 33 4.05 -0.64 -7.32
N VAL A 34 5.13 -1.08 -6.67
CA VAL A 34 5.17 -2.26 -5.82
C VAL A 34 5.37 -1.79 -4.39
N ASP A 35 4.51 -2.26 -3.48
CA ASP A 35 4.67 -2.02 -2.05
C ASP A 35 5.53 -3.14 -1.47
N TYR A 36 6.49 -2.79 -0.60
CA TYR A 36 7.29 -3.75 0.15
C TYR A 36 6.99 -3.63 1.64
N VAL A 37 6.63 -4.74 2.26
CA VAL A 37 6.33 -4.81 3.70
C VAL A 37 7.32 -5.74 4.37
N THR A 38 7.97 -5.30 5.45
CA THR A 38 9.00 -6.08 6.13
C THR A 38 8.95 -5.93 7.65
N ASP A 39 9.21 -7.02 8.37
CA ASP A 39 9.47 -7.03 9.82
C ASP A 39 10.97 -6.96 10.15
N GLY A 40 11.81 -6.84 9.13
CA GLY A 40 13.27 -6.80 9.25
C GLY A 40 13.95 -8.09 8.82
N GLU A 41 13.26 -9.22 8.85
CA GLU A 41 13.78 -10.52 8.40
C GLU A 41 13.07 -11.00 7.14
N ARG A 42 11.74 -10.94 7.16
CA ARG A 42 10.87 -11.32 6.05
C ARG A 42 10.51 -10.08 5.24
N VAL A 43 10.29 -10.27 3.95
CA VAL A 43 9.82 -9.23 3.03
C VAL A 43 8.69 -9.79 2.19
N LEU A 44 7.56 -9.10 2.19
CA LEU A 44 6.43 -9.35 1.30
C LEU A 44 6.33 -8.21 0.29
N SER A 45 6.11 -8.55 -0.98
CA SER A 45 5.92 -7.58 -2.05
C SER A 45 4.51 -7.64 -2.59
N VAL A 46 3.86 -6.48 -2.74
CA VAL A 46 2.48 -6.36 -3.24
C VAL A 46 2.49 -5.46 -4.47
N ALA A 47 2.25 -6.06 -5.63
CA ALA A 47 2.14 -5.35 -6.90
C ALA A 47 0.67 -5.03 -7.24
N GLY A 48 0.47 -4.16 -8.22
CA GLY A 48 -0.86 -3.77 -8.71
C GLY A 48 -1.26 -2.36 -8.33
N GLY A 49 -2.56 -2.08 -8.32
CA GLY A 49 -3.07 -0.72 -8.26
C GLY A 49 -3.09 -0.05 -9.62
N ASN A 50 -3.13 1.28 -9.64
CA ASN A 50 -3.09 2.04 -10.87
C ASN A 50 -2.41 3.41 -10.65
N PRO A 51 -1.61 3.92 -11.60
CA PRO A 51 -1.01 5.24 -11.50
C PRO A 51 -2.02 6.38 -11.25
N LEU A 52 -3.29 6.22 -11.64
CA LEU A 52 -4.35 7.19 -11.35
C LEU A 52 -4.52 7.44 -9.84
N MET A 53 -4.19 6.47 -8.98
CA MET A 53 -4.21 6.62 -7.52
C MET A 53 -3.28 7.75 -7.04
N THR A 54 -2.19 8.04 -7.78
CA THR A 54 -1.25 9.13 -7.47
C THR A 54 -1.79 10.50 -7.86
N ARG A 55 -2.88 10.56 -8.64
CA ARG A 55 -3.56 11.78 -9.07
C ARG A 55 -4.74 12.14 -8.17
N VAL A 56 -5.00 11.35 -7.14
CA VAL A 56 -6.08 11.53 -6.18
C VAL A 56 -5.47 11.73 -4.79
N VAL A 57 -5.71 12.90 -4.21
CA VAL A 57 -5.19 13.22 -2.87
C VAL A 57 -5.82 12.31 -1.81
N GLY A 58 -5.03 11.92 -0.82
CA GLY A 58 -5.52 11.17 0.36
C GLY A 58 -5.51 9.65 0.22
N THR A 59 -5.27 9.08 -0.96
CA THR A 59 -5.17 7.62 -1.16
C THR A 59 -4.10 6.97 -0.27
N GLY A 60 -2.93 7.60 -0.15
CA GLY A 60 -1.87 7.16 0.76
C GLY A 60 -2.23 7.30 2.24
N CYS A 61 -2.91 8.38 2.64
CA CYS A 61 -3.35 8.57 4.02
C CYS A 61 -4.42 7.54 4.42
N ALA A 62 -5.34 7.25 3.49
CA ALA A 62 -6.35 6.20 3.66
C ALA A 62 -5.67 4.83 3.85
N LEU A 63 -4.64 4.50 3.05
CA LEU A 63 -3.87 3.26 3.23
C LEU A 63 -3.29 3.17 4.64
N SER A 64 -2.68 4.23 5.17
CA SER A 64 -2.14 4.22 6.55
C SER A 64 -3.22 3.94 7.60
N ALA A 65 -4.44 4.46 7.42
CA ALA A 65 -5.55 4.16 8.32
C ALA A 65 -5.99 2.68 8.23
N VAL A 66 -6.06 2.11 7.03
CA VAL A 66 -6.37 0.69 6.83
C VAL A 66 -5.27 -0.19 7.44
N VAL A 67 -4.00 0.14 7.22
CA VAL A 67 -2.86 -0.58 7.83
C VAL A 67 -2.93 -0.54 9.36
N ALA A 68 -3.27 0.62 9.95
CA ALA A 68 -3.46 0.73 11.39
C ALA A 68 -4.60 -0.18 11.90
N ALA A 69 -5.72 -0.26 11.17
CA ALA A 69 -6.81 -1.17 11.48
C ALA A 69 -6.39 -2.63 11.35
N SER A 70 -5.71 -3.01 10.26
CA SER A 70 -5.21 -4.36 10.02
C SER A 70 -4.16 -4.80 11.05
N ALA A 71 -3.37 -3.87 11.58
CA ALA A 71 -2.40 -4.16 12.63
C ALA A 71 -3.05 -4.54 13.98
N ALA A 72 -4.33 -4.24 14.16
CA ALA A 72 -5.13 -4.62 15.34
C ALA A 72 -5.86 -5.96 15.16
N LEU A 73 -5.87 -6.54 13.95
CA LEU A 73 -6.46 -7.86 13.70
C LEU A 73 -5.60 -8.98 14.30
N PRO A 74 -6.20 -10.11 14.71
CA PRO A 74 -5.44 -11.30 15.10
C PRO A 74 -4.62 -11.85 13.92
N GLY A 75 -3.58 -12.62 14.23
CA GLY A 75 -2.71 -13.27 13.22
C GLY A 75 -1.35 -12.60 13.05
N ASP A 76 -0.68 -12.91 11.93
CA ASP A 76 0.63 -12.33 11.62
C ASP A 76 0.48 -10.88 11.17
N ARG A 77 1.06 -9.95 11.95
CA ARG A 77 1.01 -8.51 11.64
C ARG A 77 1.63 -8.20 10.28
N LEU A 78 2.70 -8.89 9.87
CA LEU A 78 3.35 -8.66 8.59
C LEU A 78 2.40 -8.98 7.43
N GLU A 79 1.72 -10.12 7.51
CA GLU A 79 0.75 -10.56 6.52
C GLU A 79 -0.49 -9.65 6.51
N ASN A 80 -0.99 -9.25 7.69
CA ASN A 80 -2.12 -8.32 7.80
C ASN A 80 -1.83 -6.96 7.15
N VAL A 81 -0.61 -6.42 7.34
CA VAL A 81 -0.21 -5.16 6.67
C VAL A 81 -0.06 -5.35 5.16
N ALA A 82 0.53 -6.46 4.71
CA ALA A 82 0.63 -6.74 3.28
C ALA A 82 -0.76 -6.93 2.62
N ALA A 83 -1.69 -7.59 3.31
CA ALA A 83 -3.07 -7.74 2.86
C ALA A 83 -3.78 -6.38 2.74
N ALA A 84 -3.56 -5.46 3.68
CA ALA A 84 -4.08 -4.09 3.60
C ALA A 84 -3.59 -3.33 2.35
N CYS A 85 -2.29 -3.43 2.05
CA CYS A 85 -1.72 -2.90 0.81
C CYS A 85 -2.38 -3.52 -0.43
N GLY A 86 -2.58 -4.85 -0.41
CA GLY A 86 -3.25 -5.60 -1.49
C GLY A 86 -4.67 -5.13 -1.73
N LEU A 87 -5.46 -5.02 -0.67
CA LEU A 87 -6.85 -4.54 -0.70
C LEU A 87 -6.95 -3.15 -1.34
N MET A 88 -6.11 -2.20 -0.89
CA MET A 88 -6.07 -0.85 -1.44
C MET A 88 -5.65 -0.83 -2.92
N LYS A 89 -4.68 -1.66 -3.32
CA LYS A 89 -4.26 -1.79 -4.72
C LYS A 89 -5.35 -2.40 -5.59
N GLN A 90 -6.04 -3.44 -5.12
CA GLN A 90 -7.13 -4.09 -5.85
C GLN A 90 -8.30 -3.11 -6.08
N ALA A 91 -8.77 -2.48 -5.01
CA ALA A 91 -9.82 -1.46 -5.10
C ALA A 91 -9.41 -0.30 -6.02
N GLY A 92 -8.14 0.12 -5.98
CA GLY A 92 -7.61 1.17 -6.83
C GLY A 92 -7.56 0.78 -8.31
N ALA A 93 -7.20 -0.47 -8.61
CA ALA A 93 -7.21 -0.99 -9.96
C ALA A 93 -8.63 -1.10 -10.54
N ILE A 94 -9.61 -1.47 -9.72
CA ILE A 94 -11.04 -1.50 -10.11
C ILE A 94 -11.54 -0.09 -10.37
N ALA A 95 -11.33 0.83 -9.42
CA ALA A 95 -11.78 2.21 -9.52
C ALA A 95 -11.14 2.97 -10.68
N ALA A 96 -9.89 2.66 -11.03
CA ALA A 96 -9.21 3.30 -12.17
C ALA A 96 -9.81 2.94 -13.54
N ARG A 97 -10.68 1.94 -13.62
CA ARG A 97 -11.45 1.65 -14.85
C ARG A 97 -12.53 2.71 -15.09
N GLN A 98 -12.90 3.48 -14.07
CA GLN A 98 -13.94 4.50 -14.12
C GLN A 98 -13.34 5.86 -14.48
N GLY A 99 -13.22 6.14 -15.78
CA GLY A 99 -12.96 7.48 -16.30
C GLY A 99 -11.74 8.19 -15.70
N GLY A 100 -11.97 9.35 -15.09
CA GLY A 100 -10.92 10.25 -14.56
C GLY A 100 -10.91 10.35 -13.03
N PRO A 101 -10.02 11.17 -12.45
CA PRO A 101 -9.84 11.23 -10.99
C PRO A 101 -11.09 11.67 -10.20
N GLY A 102 -12.02 12.37 -10.84
CA GLY A 102 -13.30 12.76 -10.20
C GLY A 102 -14.23 11.58 -9.95
N SER A 103 -14.32 10.62 -10.87
CA SER A 103 -15.11 9.40 -10.73
C SER A 103 -14.40 8.30 -9.94
N PHE A 104 -13.08 8.44 -9.74
CA PHE A 104 -12.27 7.46 -9.00
C PHE A 104 -12.71 7.32 -7.54
N ILE A 105 -12.89 8.42 -6.80
CA ILE A 105 -13.21 8.39 -5.37
C ILE A 105 -14.46 7.54 -5.05
N PRO A 106 -15.64 7.80 -5.65
CA PRO A 106 -16.82 7.00 -5.36
C PRO A 106 -16.61 5.53 -5.76
N ALA A 107 -16.04 5.26 -6.93
CA ALA A 107 -15.77 3.90 -7.37
C ALA A 107 -14.77 3.15 -6.47
N PHE A 108 -13.82 3.86 -5.88
CA PHE A 108 -12.83 3.31 -4.96
C PHE A 108 -13.45 2.92 -3.62
N LEU A 109 -14.33 3.77 -3.09
CA LEU A 109 -15.08 3.47 -1.87
C LEU A 109 -16.03 2.29 -2.08
N ASP A 110 -16.73 2.25 -3.21
CA ASP A 110 -17.61 1.13 -3.58
C ASP A 110 -16.83 -0.19 -3.70
N ALA A 111 -15.66 -0.16 -4.33
CA ALA A 111 -14.78 -1.33 -4.44
C ALA A 111 -14.31 -1.81 -3.07
N LEU A 112 -13.86 -0.91 -2.18
CA LEU A 112 -13.48 -1.28 -0.81
C LEU A 112 -14.64 -1.90 -0.04
N TYR A 113 -15.86 -1.36 -0.18
CA TYR A 113 -17.05 -1.90 0.49
C TYR A 113 -17.37 -3.34 0.02
N GLN A 114 -17.21 -3.63 -1.28
CA GLN A 114 -17.46 -4.97 -1.82
C GLN A 114 -16.39 -5.98 -1.40
N GLU A 115 -15.11 -5.60 -1.38
CA GLU A 115 -13.99 -6.49 -1.01
C GLU A 115 -13.99 -6.87 0.48
N VAL A 116 -14.56 -6.04 1.36
CA VAL A 116 -14.70 -6.38 2.79
C VAL A 116 -15.85 -7.36 3.06
N GLN A 117 -16.75 -7.57 2.10
CA GLN A 117 -17.93 -8.45 2.22
C GLN A 117 -17.76 -9.83 1.55
N GLY A 118 -16.66 -10.05 0.81
CA GLY A 118 -16.36 -11.31 0.10
C GLY A 118 -15.40 -12.20 0.87
#